data_AF-A0A843H526-F1
#
_entry.id   AF-A0A843H526-F1
#
_cell.length_a   1.000
_cell.length_b   1.000
_cell.length_c   1.000
_cell.angle_alpha   90.00
_cell.angle_beta   90.00
_cell.angle_gamma   90.00
#
_symmetry.space_group_name_H-M   'P 1'
#
loop_
_entity.id
_entity.type
_entity.pdbx_description
1 polymer ?
#
loop_
_entity_poly.entity_id
_entity_poly.type
_entity_poly.pdbx_seq_one_letter_code
_entity_poly.pdbx_strand_id
1 'polypeptide(L)' 'GGQELAIQQINTFYLLNKIIPLSGGSFGANLGACLWSQDDGAEGVKEDEYGLKTLDMTISHFKEFLLEFKT' A
#
# COMPACT_ATOMS: atom_id res chain seq x y z
N GLY A 1 5.30 -2.92 10.66
CA GLY A 1 5.93 -1.76 11.32
C GLY A 1 4.86 -0.87 11.94
N GLY A 2 5.17 0.38 12.30
CA GLY A 2 4.14 1.36 12.71
C GLY A 2 3.31 1.91 11.55
N GLN A 3 3.72 1.63 10.31
CA GLN A 3 3.11 2.17 9.09
C GLN A 3 1.72 1.61 8.84
N GLU A 4 1.47 0.35 9.16
CA GLU A 4 0.18 -0.31 8.98
C GLU A 4 -0.93 0.39 9.78
N LEU A 5 -0.62 0.86 11.00
CA LEU A 5 -1.55 1.65 11.82
C LEU A 5 -1.82 3.03 11.20
N ALA A 6 -0.80 3.68 10.64
CA ALA A 6 -0.96 4.95 9.95
C ALA A 6 -1.81 4.80 8.68
N ILE A 7 -1.58 3.74 7.90
CA ILE A 7 -2.37 3.41 6.72
C ILE A 7 -3.83 3.12 7.12
N GLN A 8 -4.06 2.41 8.23
CA GLN A 8 -5.42 2.18 8.73
C GLN A 8 -6.15 3.49 9.04
N GLN A 9 -5.48 4.47 9.64
CA GLN A 9 -6.05 5.80 9.90
C GLN A 9 -6.37 6.56 8.60
N ILE A 10 -5.47 6.50 7.61
CA ILE A 10 -5.69 7.09 6.27
C ILE A 10 -6.88 6.42 5.57
N ASN A 11 -6.95 5.09 5.56
CA ASN A 11 -8.07 4.34 4.98
C ASN A 11 -9.39 4.67 5.68
N THR A 12 -9.37 4.86 7.00
CA THR A 12 -10.54 5.30 7.77
C THR A 12 -11.01 6.69 7.31
N PHE A 13 -10.09 7.63 7.12
CA PHE A 13 -10.42 8.95 6.56
C PHE A 13 -11.04 8.85 5.16
N TYR A 14 -10.50 8.01 4.28
CA TYR A 14 -11.07 7.81 2.94
C TYR A 14 -12.47 7.20 2.97
N LEU A 15 -12.69 6.19 3.81
CA LEU A 15 -14.01 5.58 4.01
C LEU A 15 -15.04 6.62 4.48
N LEU A 16 -14.67 7.49 5.44
CA LEU A 16 -15.53 8.58 5.91
C LEU A 16 -15.89 9.59 4.79
N ASN A 17 -15.02 9.73 3.79
CA ASN A 17 -15.23 10.62 2.64
C ASN A 17 -15.84 9.91 1.42
N LYS A 18 -16.42 8.72 1.60
CA LYS A 18 -17.05 7.93 0.52
C LYS A 18 -16.07 7.51 -0.59
N ILE A 19 -14.78 7.47 -0.28
CA ILE A 19 -13.75 6.92 -1.17
C ILE A 19 -13.61 5.43 -0.87
N ILE A 20 -13.43 4.62 -1.92
CA ILE A 20 -13.19 3.19 -1.81
C ILE A 20 -11.67 2.96 -1.74
N PRO A 21 -11.08 2.65 -0.58
CA PRO A 21 -9.68 2.26 -0.50
C PRO A 21 -9.49 0.85 -1.08
N LEU A 22 -8.36 0.62 -1.74
CA LEU A 22 -7.98 -0.69 -2.29
C LEU A 22 -6.71 -1.18 -1.60
N SER A 23 -6.68 -2.46 -1.22
CA SER A 23 -5.48 -3.09 -0.68
C SER A 23 -4.61 -3.68 -1.78
N GLY A 24 -3.34 -3.93 -1.48
CA GLY A 24 -2.46 -4.74 -2.33
C GLY A 24 -2.60 -6.25 -2.14
N GLY A 25 -3.61 -6.70 -1.39
CA GLY A 25 -3.87 -8.13 -1.14
C GLY A 25 -3.08 -8.71 0.03
N SER A 26 -3.11 -10.04 0.15
CA SER A 26 -2.47 -10.79 1.24
C SER A 26 -0.95 -10.71 1.21
N PHE A 27 -0.30 -11.03 2.34
CA PHE A 27 1.16 -11.15 2.48
C PHE A 27 1.92 -9.82 2.34
N GLY A 28 1.75 -8.93 3.32
CA GLY A 28 2.55 -7.70 3.44
C GLY A 28 1.95 -6.46 2.77
N ALA A 29 0.95 -6.62 1.88
CA ALA A 29 0.27 -5.52 1.20
C ALA A 29 -1.18 -5.30 1.69
N ASN A 30 -1.53 -5.85 2.86
CA ASN A 30 -2.92 -6.01 3.33
C ASN A 30 -3.73 -4.71 3.40
N LEU A 31 -3.10 -3.62 3.82
CA LEU A 31 -3.72 -2.29 3.88
C LEU A 31 -3.12 -1.33 2.83
N GLY A 32 -2.06 -1.76 2.15
CA GLY A 32 -1.12 -0.95 1.37
C GLY A 32 0.32 -1.40 1.64
N ALA A 33 1.29 -0.87 0.89
CA ALA A 33 2.69 -1.18 1.04
C ALA A 33 3.33 -0.50 2.26
N CYS A 34 4.25 -1.20 2.91
CA CYS A 34 5.09 -0.67 3.98
C CYS A 34 6.55 -0.88 3.61
N LEU A 35 7.38 0.15 3.81
CA LEU A 35 8.79 0.14 3.41
C LEU A 35 9.70 0.30 4.62
N TRP A 36 10.71 -0.53 4.77
CA TRP A 36 11.65 -0.45 5.87
C TRP A 36 12.99 0.10 5.41
N SER A 37 13.34 1.29 5.92
CA SER A 37 14.59 1.95 5.57
C SER A 37 15.83 1.38 6.25
N GLN A 38 15.69 0.47 7.22
CA GLN A 38 16.81 -0.02 8.04
C GLN A 38 17.70 1.10 8.61
N ASP A 39 17.08 2.24 8.98
CA ASP A 39 17.75 3.47 9.42
C ASP A 39 18.68 4.15 8.37
N ASP A 40 18.76 3.64 7.14
CA ASP A 40 19.56 4.17 6.02
C ASP A 40 18.78 5.14 5.10
N GLY A 41 17.64 5.65 5.60
CA GLY A 41 16.80 6.60 4.88
C GLY A 41 16.38 6.09 3.50
N ALA A 42 16.59 6.91 2.46
CA ALA A 42 16.16 6.59 1.11
C ALA A 42 16.93 5.43 0.48
N GLU A 43 18.21 5.21 0.83
CA GLU A 43 18.99 4.09 0.29
C GLU A 43 18.47 2.77 0.85
N GLY A 44 18.25 2.67 2.16
CA GLY A 44 17.70 1.43 2.73
C GLY A 44 16.29 1.11 2.25
N VAL A 45 15.47 2.12 1.90
CA VAL A 45 14.17 1.87 1.26
C VAL A 45 14.32 1.27 -0.13
N LYS A 46 15.34 1.67 -0.92
CA LYS A 46 15.59 1.09 -2.25
C LYS A 46 16.03 -0.36 -2.16
N GLU A 47 16.74 -0.72 -1.09
CA GLU A 47 17.19 -2.09 -0.82
C GLU A 47 16.08 -2.98 -0.23
N ASP A 48 14.91 -2.43 0.13
CA ASP A 48 13.76 -3.21 0.63
C ASP A 48 12.98 -3.89 -0.51
N GLU A 49 13.58 -4.93 -1.09
CA GLU A 49 13.00 -5.69 -2.21
C GLU A 49 11.58 -6.21 -1.89
N TYR A 50 11.35 -6.67 -0.66
CA TYR A 50 10.05 -7.20 -0.27
C TYR A 50 9.02 -6.07 -0.11
N GLY A 51 9.37 -4.97 0.55
CA GLY A 51 8.50 -3.81 0.66
C GLY A 51 8.13 -3.24 -0.71
N LEU A 52 9.10 -3.11 -1.62
CA LEU A 52 8.87 -2.65 -2.98
C LEU A 52 7.96 -3.60 -3.77
N LYS A 53 8.11 -4.92 -3.58
CA LYS A 53 7.17 -5.90 -4.15
C LYS A 53 5.74 -5.68 -3.64
N THR A 54 5.53 -5.36 -2.36
CA THR A 54 4.18 -5.05 -1.84
C THR A 54 3.59 -3.77 -2.43
N LEU A 55 4.43 -2.80 -2.81
CA LEU A 55 4.02 -1.61 -3.55
C LEU A 55 3.55 -1.98 -4.96
N ASP A 56 4.30 -2.80 -5.68
CA ASP A 56 3.91 -3.29 -7.01
C ASP A 56 2.59 -4.05 -6.97
N MET A 57 2.37 -4.88 -5.94
CA MET A 57 1.08 -5.57 -5.72
C MET A 57 -0.06 -4.57 -5.52
N THR A 58 0.15 -3.54 -4.70
CA THR A 58 -0.85 -2.48 -4.43
C THR A 58 -1.21 -1.72 -5.71
N ILE A 59 -0.22 -1.32 -6.51
CA ILE A 59 -0.43 -0.63 -7.78
C ILE A 59 -1.12 -1.53 -8.80
N SER A 60 -0.77 -2.82 -8.85
CA SER A 60 -1.35 -3.77 -9.79
C SER A 60 -2.85 -3.96 -9.53
N HIS A 61 -3.27 -4.21 -8.29
CA HIS A 61 -4.69 -4.30 -7.96
C HIS A 61 -5.44 -2.99 -8.18
N PHE A 62 -4.81 -1.84 -7.89
CA PHE A 62 -5.40 -0.54 -8.20
C PHE A 62 -5.65 -0.37 -9.71
N LYS A 63 -4.66 -0.74 -10.53
CA LYS A 63 -4.77 -0.71 -11.99
C LYS A 63 -5.86 -1.67 -12.50
N GLU A 64 -5.89 -2.91 -12.00
CA GLU A 64 -6.92 -3.90 -12.34
C GLU A 64 -8.31 -3.36 -12.03
N PHE A 65 -8.51 -2.81 -10.83
CA PHE A 65 -9.77 -2.16 -10.46
C PHE A 65 -10.13 -1.05 -11.43
N LEU A 66 -9.21 -0.13 -11.79
CA LEU A 66 -9.51 0.93 -12.75
C LEU A 66 -9.89 0.43 -14.14
N LEU A 67 -9.35 -0.71 -14.57
CA LEU A 67 -9.67 -1.31 -15.87
C LEU A 67 -11.04 -1.98 -15.85
N GLU A 68 -11.40 -2.64 -14.74
CA GLU A 68 -12.67 -3.33 -14.55
C GLU A 68 -13.82 -2.39 -14.19
N PHE A 69 -13.55 -1.32 -13.46
CA PHE A 69 -14.54 -0.34 -12.99
C PHE A 69 -14.99 0.64 -14.09
N LYS A 70 -14.67 0.36 -15.35
CA LYS A 70 -15.25 1.05 -16.51
C LYS A 70 -16.71 0.63 -16.67
N THR A 71 -17.59 1.31 -15.95
CA THR A 71 -19.00 1.51 -16.32
C THR A 71 -19.16 2.75 -17.19
#